data_AF-A0A2H3D4Q9-F1
#
_entry.id   AF-A0A2H3D4Q9-F1
#
_cell.length_a   1.000
_cell.length_b   1.000
_cell.length_c   1.000
_cell.angle_alpha   90.00
_cell.angle_beta   90.00
_cell.angle_gamma   90.00
#
_symmetry.space_group_name_H-M   'P 1'
#
loop_
_entity.id
_entity.type
_entity.pdbx_description
1 polymer ?
#
loop_
_entity_poly.entity_id
_entity_poly.type
_entity_poly.pdbx_seq_one_letter_code
_entity_poly.pdbx_strand_id
1 'polypeptide(L)'
;MTSSSACREGFVRPTPDFGDESDDDPSACDVSIDVDRASLAELEKVQKTFIRRLLGIAKHSPVAMLFSETGMWPVKYRRLMLALRYWQYALSLSNDHFLAYAVKDATELAMVAKPSWISDLVNALHLLPHPVSLDLSPLEILITSSRQSNGLVAMTSMTS
;
A
#
# COMPACT_ATOMS: atom_id res chain seq x y z
N MET A 1 -15.22 13.35 47.83
CA MET A 1 -15.46 11.90 47.67
C MET A 1 -16.64 11.73 46.74
N THR A 2 -16.43 10.97 45.65
CA THR A 2 -17.43 10.29 44.80
C THR A 2 -18.46 11.16 44.06
N SER A 3 -18.87 10.91 42.82
CA SER A 3 -18.53 9.99 41.73
C SER A 3 -19.47 10.46 40.61
N SER A 4 -19.00 10.82 39.41
CA SER A 4 -19.03 9.93 38.25
C SER A 4 -20.20 8.95 38.23
N SER A 5 -21.16 9.14 37.31
CA SER A 5 -21.42 8.14 36.27
C SER A 5 -22.32 8.74 35.18
N ALA A 6 -21.75 8.73 33.98
CA ALA A 6 -22.36 9.14 32.74
C ALA A 6 -23.56 8.24 32.38
N CYS A 7 -24.55 8.87 31.77
CA CYS A 7 -25.63 8.22 31.05
C CYS A 7 -25.07 7.20 30.06
N ARG A 8 -25.62 5.99 30.14
CA ARG A 8 -25.49 4.95 29.13
C ARG A 8 -26.26 5.37 27.88
N GLU A 9 -25.57 5.52 26.76
CA GLU A 9 -26.18 5.35 25.43
C GLU A 9 -25.30 4.39 24.63
N GLY A 10 -25.96 3.39 24.04
CA GLY A 10 -25.34 2.31 23.29
C GLY A 10 -24.70 2.83 22.02
N PHE A 11 -23.40 2.58 21.87
CA PHE A 11 -22.67 2.80 20.63
C PHE A 11 -23.05 1.72 19.62
N VAL A 12 -24.13 1.97 18.87
CA VAL A 12 -24.44 1.26 17.62
C VAL A 12 -23.40 1.72 16.60
N ARG A 13 -22.56 0.79 16.09
CA ARG A 13 -21.66 1.12 14.98
C ARG A 13 -22.52 1.46 13.77
N PRO A 14 -22.30 2.59 13.07
CA PRO A 14 -22.94 2.81 11.79
C PRO A 14 -22.41 1.77 10.81
N THR A 15 -23.30 0.94 10.27
CA THR A 15 -23.06 0.29 8.99
C THR A 15 -23.00 1.39 7.94
N PRO A 16 -22.01 1.41 7.02
CA PRO A 16 -22.02 2.38 5.95
C PRO A 16 -23.21 2.05 5.04
N ASP A 17 -24.19 2.95 5.06
CA ASP A 17 -25.30 3.03 4.13
C ASP A 17 -24.70 3.53 2.80
N PHE A 18 -24.45 2.60 1.87
CA PHE A 18 -24.02 2.93 0.52
C PHE A 18 -25.24 3.40 -0.26
N GLY A 19 -25.61 4.66 -0.02
CA GLY A 19 -26.54 5.39 -0.87
C GLY A 19 -25.94 5.53 -2.27
N ASP A 20 -26.77 5.21 -3.26
CA ASP A 20 -26.55 5.46 -4.68
C ASP A 20 -26.15 6.93 -4.93
N GLU A 21 -25.23 7.09 -5.89
CA GLU A 21 -24.90 8.34 -6.56
C GLU A 21 -23.95 9.32 -5.82
N SER A 22 -22.65 8.99 -5.89
CA SER A 22 -21.57 9.97 -5.78
C SER A 22 -20.54 9.68 -6.86
N ASP A 23 -20.23 10.69 -7.67
CA ASP A 23 -18.99 10.83 -8.45
C ASP A 23 -17.77 10.92 -7.50
N ASP A 24 -17.61 9.95 -6.62
CA ASP A 24 -16.37 9.69 -5.92
C ASP A 24 -15.56 8.82 -6.85
N ASP A 25 -14.84 9.43 -7.80
CA ASP A 25 -13.59 8.84 -8.28
C ASP A 25 -12.85 8.45 -7.01
N PRO A 26 -12.70 7.15 -6.68
CA PRO A 26 -11.88 6.79 -5.54
C PRO A 26 -10.54 7.39 -5.92
N SER A 27 -10.11 8.40 -5.15
CA SER A 27 -8.77 8.91 -5.26
C SER A 27 -7.89 7.70 -5.04
N ALA A 28 -7.54 7.04 -6.16
CA ALA A 28 -6.53 6.05 -6.27
C ALA A 28 -5.28 6.88 -6.05
N CYS A 29 -5.07 7.24 -4.79
CA CYS A 29 -3.90 7.92 -4.30
C CYS A 29 -2.77 7.11 -4.87
N ASP A 30 -2.09 7.66 -5.87
CA ASP A 30 -0.95 7.02 -6.52
C ASP A 30 0.02 6.65 -5.40
N VAL A 31 0.05 5.37 -5.02
CA VAL A 31 0.97 4.89 -4.01
C VAL A 31 2.31 4.78 -4.72
N SER A 32 2.93 5.95 -4.87
CA SER A 32 4.18 6.12 -5.56
C SER A 32 5.28 5.45 -4.75
N ILE A 33 5.96 4.51 -5.39
CA ILE A 33 7.10 3.79 -4.82
C ILE A 33 8.35 4.61 -5.08
N ASP A 34 9.16 4.81 -4.05
CA ASP A 34 10.41 5.58 -4.15
C ASP A 34 11.50 4.77 -4.86
N VAL A 35 11.45 4.72 -6.20
CA VAL A 35 12.47 4.04 -7.03
C VAL A 35 13.77 4.85 -7.08
N ASP A 36 13.66 6.19 -7.15
CA ASP A 36 14.82 7.07 -7.18
C ASP A 36 15.34 7.41 -5.78
N ARG A 37 16.61 7.08 -5.56
CA ARG A 37 17.31 7.33 -4.29
C ARG A 37 17.57 8.81 -4.05
N ALA A 38 17.79 9.61 -5.10
CA ALA A 38 18.10 11.03 -4.95
C ALA A 38 16.88 11.80 -4.43
N SER A 39 15.72 11.59 -5.05
CA SER A 39 14.45 12.18 -4.62
C SER A 39 14.06 11.76 -3.20
N LEU A 40 14.25 10.48 -2.86
CA LEU A 40 14.00 9.99 -1.49
C LEU A 40 14.93 10.65 -0.46
N ALA A 41 16.22 10.84 -0.80
CA ALA A 41 17.20 11.45 0.10
C ALA A 41 16.85 12.91 0.43
N GLU A 42 16.39 13.70 -0.54
CA GLU A 42 15.93 15.07 -0.29
C GLU A 42 14.68 15.07 0.60
N LEU A 43 13.75 14.14 0.41
CA LEU A 43 12.57 14.03 1.26
C LEU A 43 12.91 13.62 2.70
N GLU A 44 13.82 12.66 2.88
CA GLU A 44 14.32 12.28 4.20
C GLU A 44 15.03 13.44 4.90
N LYS A 45 15.77 14.27 4.16
CA LYS A 45 16.45 15.45 4.69
C LYS A 45 15.45 16.49 5.18
N VAL A 46 14.36 16.72 4.45
CA VAL A 46 13.25 17.57 4.89
C VAL A 46 12.62 17.02 6.18
N GLN A 47 12.30 15.72 6.21
CA GLN A 47 11.73 15.07 7.40
C GLN A 47 12.64 15.23 8.63
N LYS A 48 13.93 14.89 8.50
CA LYS A 48 14.92 15.01 9.58
C LYS A 48 15.05 16.47 10.05
N THR A 49 15.02 17.43 9.13
CA THR A 49 15.10 18.86 9.47
C THR A 49 13.87 19.33 10.23
N PHE A 50 12.67 18.90 9.82
CA PHE A 50 11.44 19.19 10.52
C PHE A 50 11.46 18.63 11.95
N ILE A 51 11.83 17.35 12.12
CA ILE A 51 11.90 16.70 13.45
C ILE A 51 12.89 17.43 14.37
N ARG A 52 14.06 17.79 13.85
CA ARG A 52 15.06 18.52 14.64
C ARG A 52 14.55 19.88 15.11
N ARG A 53 13.81 20.59 14.26
CA ARG A 53 13.18 21.87 14.63
C ARG A 53 12.07 21.66 15.66
N LEU A 54 11.26 20.61 15.49
CA LEU A 54 10.20 20.26 16.42
C LEU A 54 10.73 19.95 17.83
N LEU A 55 11.85 19.23 17.92
CA LEU A 55 12.47 18.84 19.18
C LEU A 55 13.47 19.89 19.73
N GLY A 56 13.77 20.96 18.99
CA GLY A 56 14.74 21.99 19.41
C GLY A 56 16.19 21.50 19.54
N ILE A 57 16.59 20.47 18.78
CA ILE A 57 17.89 19.81 18.90
C ILE A 57 18.88 20.21 17.79
N ALA A 58 20.17 20.00 18.06
CA ALA A 58 21.26 20.31 17.14
C ALA A 58 21.19 19.49 15.83
N LYS A 59 21.72 20.09 14.75
CA LYS A 59 21.79 19.49 13.40
C LYS A 59 22.52 18.14 13.37
N HIS A 60 23.49 17.94 14.26
CA HIS A 60 24.32 16.73 14.34
C HIS A 60 23.76 15.66 15.30
N SER A 61 22.54 15.84 15.81
CA SER A 61 21.91 14.84 16.66
C SER A 61 21.74 13.50 15.91
N PRO A 62 22.00 12.35 16.59
CA PRO A 62 21.83 11.02 16.03
C PRO A 62 20.44 10.80 15.44
N VAL A 63 20.38 10.22 14.24
CA VAL A 63 19.11 10.01 13.52
C VAL A 63 18.18 9.03 14.24
N ALA A 64 18.72 8.01 14.90
CA ALA A 64 17.93 7.03 15.66
C ALA A 64 17.08 7.71 16.75
N MET A 65 17.66 8.69 17.47
CA MET A 65 16.98 9.47 18.50
C MET A 65 15.78 10.24 17.94
N LEU A 66 15.91 10.78 16.72
CA LEU A 66 14.82 11.55 16.09
C LEU A 66 13.53 10.74 15.98
N PHE A 67 13.66 9.47 15.59
CA PHE A 67 12.52 8.59 15.35
C PHE A 67 12.06 7.88 16.62
N SER A 68 12.97 7.54 17.54
CA SER A 68 12.59 6.93 18.83
C SER A 68 11.79 7.88 19.72
N GLU A 69 12.19 9.16 19.78
CA GLU A 69 11.50 10.16 20.62
C GLU A 69 10.16 10.60 20.04
N THR A 70 10.02 10.63 18.72
CA THR A 70 8.77 11.07 18.07
C THR A 70 7.79 9.94 17.79
N GLY A 71 8.22 8.69 17.86
CA GLY A 71 7.46 7.53 17.38
C GLY A 71 7.19 7.55 15.87
N MET A 72 7.81 8.47 15.12
CA MET A 72 7.64 8.57 13.68
C MET A 72 8.53 7.57 12.96
N TRP A 73 8.02 7.06 11.85
CA TRP A 73 8.78 6.19 10.96
C TRP A 73 9.53 7.01 9.92
N PRO A 74 10.74 6.60 9.49
CA PRO A 74 11.36 7.20 8.32
C PRO A 74 10.44 7.08 7.11
N VAL A 75 10.37 8.13 6.30
CA VAL A 75 9.42 8.23 5.17
C VAL A 75 9.48 7.02 4.24
N LYS A 76 10.68 6.50 3.94
CA LYS A 76 10.88 5.31 3.11
C LYS A 76 10.03 4.13 3.58
N TYR A 77 10.11 3.79 4.86
CA TYR A 77 9.38 2.66 5.43
C TYR A 77 7.87 2.92 5.47
N ARG A 78 7.47 4.17 5.74
CA ARG A 78 6.05 4.54 5.74
C ARG A 78 5.42 4.38 4.36
N ARG A 79 6.10 4.84 3.29
CA ARG A 79 5.63 4.71 1.90
C ARG A 79 5.61 3.26 1.45
N LEU A 80 6.65 2.49 1.73
CA LEU A 80 6.69 1.05 1.44
C LEU A 80 5.57 0.28 2.15
N MET A 81 5.31 0.60 3.42
CA MET A 81 4.22 -0.04 4.16
C MET A 81 2.85 0.30 3.57
N LEU A 82 2.64 1.52 3.10
CA LEU A 82 1.41 1.89 2.39
C LEU A 82 1.30 1.13 1.06
N ALA A 83 2.37 1.01 0.29
CA ALA A 83 2.40 0.23 -0.95
C ALA A 83 2.06 -1.24 -0.71
N LEU A 84 2.66 -1.86 0.32
CA LEU A 84 2.37 -3.24 0.69
C LEU A 84 0.91 -3.44 1.14
N ARG A 85 0.37 -2.52 1.93
CA ARG A 85 -1.04 -2.57 2.36
C ARG A 85 -2.00 -2.37 1.20
N TYR A 86 -1.67 -1.48 0.28
CA TYR A 86 -2.44 -1.26 -0.94
C TYR A 86 -2.42 -2.52 -1.83
N TRP A 87 -1.26 -3.15 -1.98
CA TRP A 87 -1.15 -4.41 -2.70
C TRP A 87 -1.96 -5.52 -2.03
N GLN A 88 -1.87 -5.67 -0.71
CA GLN A 88 -2.69 -6.62 0.05
C GLN A 88 -4.19 -6.37 -0.15
N TYR A 89 -4.61 -5.10 -0.13
CA TYR A 89 -5.99 -4.73 -0.43
C TYR A 89 -6.38 -5.16 -1.84
N ALA A 90 -5.56 -4.87 -2.84
CA ALA A 90 -5.82 -5.28 -4.22
C ALA A 90 -5.96 -6.81 -4.37
N LEU A 91 -5.17 -7.59 -3.63
CA LEU A 91 -5.28 -9.05 -3.60
C LEU A 91 -6.53 -9.58 -2.89
N SER A 92 -7.18 -8.78 -2.05
CA SER A 92 -8.43 -9.14 -1.37
C SER A 92 -9.70 -8.85 -2.17
N LEU A 93 -9.59 -8.11 -3.27
CA LEU A 93 -10.71 -7.76 -4.13
C LEU A 93 -11.18 -8.94 -4.97
N SER A 94 -12.45 -8.87 -5.41
CA SER A 94 -12.98 -9.83 -6.38
C SER A 94 -12.25 -9.71 -7.72
N ASN A 95 -12.20 -10.82 -8.47
CA ASN A 95 -11.55 -10.88 -9.77
C ASN A 95 -12.20 -9.96 -10.83
N ASP A 96 -13.41 -9.47 -10.58
CA ASP A 96 -14.13 -8.57 -11.50
C ASP A 96 -13.78 -7.09 -11.26
N HIS A 97 -12.94 -6.80 -10.27
CA HIS A 97 -12.53 -5.44 -9.94
C HIS A 97 -11.35 -4.98 -10.83
N PHE A 98 -11.42 -3.78 -11.42
CA PHE A 98 -10.36 -3.24 -12.31
C PHE A 98 -8.97 -3.26 -11.67
N LEU A 99 -8.87 -2.91 -10.39
CA LEU A 99 -7.60 -2.97 -9.65
C LEU A 99 -6.99 -4.39 -9.59
N ALA A 100 -7.82 -5.44 -9.51
CA ALA A 100 -7.34 -6.82 -9.51
C ALA A 100 -6.70 -7.17 -10.86
N TYR A 101 -7.31 -6.73 -11.98
CA TYR A 101 -6.72 -6.87 -13.31
C TYR A 101 -5.41 -6.09 -13.45
N ALA A 102 -5.38 -4.83 -13.02
CA ALA A 102 -4.17 -4.01 -13.10
C ALA A 102 -3.00 -4.61 -12.30
N VAL A 103 -3.25 -5.13 -11.10
CA VAL A 103 -2.21 -5.80 -10.29
C VAL A 103 -1.76 -7.11 -10.93
N LYS A 104 -2.68 -7.87 -11.52
CA LYS A 104 -2.35 -9.09 -12.28
C LYS A 104 -1.44 -8.77 -13.47
N ASP A 105 -1.80 -7.80 -14.29
CA ASP A 105 -1.00 -7.38 -15.45
C ASP A 105 0.37 -6.85 -15.01
N ALA A 106 0.42 -6.05 -13.94
CA ALA A 106 1.69 -5.58 -13.37
C ALA A 106 2.55 -6.74 -12.83
N THR A 107 1.93 -7.77 -12.27
CA THR A 107 2.64 -8.97 -11.79
C THR A 107 3.19 -9.78 -12.96
N GLU A 108 2.40 -9.98 -14.02
CA GLU A 108 2.85 -10.64 -15.25
C GLU A 108 4.05 -9.90 -15.85
N LEU A 109 3.98 -8.56 -15.96
CA LEU A 109 5.11 -7.74 -16.42
C LEU A 109 6.36 -7.92 -15.54
N ALA A 110 6.22 -7.91 -14.22
CA ALA A 110 7.32 -8.10 -13.29
C ALA A 110 7.99 -9.48 -13.47
N MET A 111 7.20 -10.54 -13.71
CA MET A 111 7.72 -11.89 -13.95
C MET A 111 8.56 -11.99 -15.23
N VAL A 112 8.19 -11.26 -16.28
CA VAL A 112 8.99 -11.17 -17.52
C VAL A 112 10.08 -10.10 -17.46
N ALA A 113 10.42 -9.62 -16.26
CA ALA A 113 11.43 -8.59 -16.01
C ALA A 113 11.18 -7.26 -16.75
N LYS A 114 9.91 -6.90 -16.96
CA LYS A 114 9.49 -5.62 -17.53
C LYS A 114 9.13 -4.61 -16.43
N PRO A 115 9.35 -3.31 -16.67
CA PRO A 115 9.02 -2.26 -15.71
C PRO A 115 7.51 -2.25 -15.44
N SER A 116 7.17 -2.23 -14.16
CA SER A 116 5.80 -2.24 -13.64
C SER A 116 5.82 -1.77 -12.18
N TRP A 117 4.65 -1.40 -11.65
CA TRP A 117 4.51 -1.02 -10.25
C TRP A 117 4.96 -2.15 -9.29
N ILE A 118 4.71 -3.42 -9.65
CA ILE A 118 5.16 -4.58 -8.87
C ILE A 118 6.69 -4.75 -8.93
N SER A 119 7.31 -4.58 -10.10
CA SER A 119 8.79 -4.64 -10.20
C SER A 119 9.45 -3.51 -9.39
N ASP A 120 8.84 -2.32 -9.38
CA ASP A 120 9.32 -1.20 -8.58
C ASP A 120 9.22 -1.49 -7.08
N LEU A 121 8.15 -2.15 -6.64
CA LEU A 121 7.96 -2.56 -5.26
C LEU A 121 9.02 -3.59 -4.84
N VAL A 122 9.23 -4.62 -5.67
CA VAL A 122 10.25 -5.65 -5.46
C VAL A 122 11.64 -5.01 -5.37
N ASN A 123 11.96 -4.09 -6.28
CA ASN A 123 13.22 -3.38 -6.27
C ASN A 123 13.38 -2.55 -5.00
N ALA A 124 12.38 -1.76 -4.63
CA ALA A 124 12.45 -0.89 -3.45
C ALA A 124 12.62 -1.68 -2.14
N LEU A 125 12.04 -2.88 -2.05
CA LEU A 125 12.23 -3.82 -0.93
C LEU A 125 13.62 -4.46 -0.90
N HIS A 126 14.18 -4.82 -2.06
CA HIS A 126 15.56 -5.32 -2.16
C HIS A 126 16.60 -4.23 -1.80
N LEU A 127 16.30 -2.96 -2.08
CA LEU A 127 17.18 -1.82 -1.78
C LEU A 127 17.09 -1.35 -0.31
N LEU A 128 16.39 -2.09 0.56
CA LEU A 128 16.41 -1.83 2.00
C LEU A 128 17.77 -2.21 2.63
N PRO A 129 18.15 -1.59 3.77
CA PRO A 129 19.36 -1.99 4.49
C PRO A 129 19.39 -3.47 4.85
N HIS A 130 18.22 -4.04 5.14
CA HIS A 130 18.01 -5.48 5.20
C HIS A 130 17.10 -5.87 4.03
N PRO A 131 17.64 -6.51 2.97
CA PRO A 131 16.86 -6.83 1.77
C PRO A 131 15.68 -7.74 2.10
N VAL A 132 14.52 -7.42 1.53
CA VAL A 132 13.32 -8.25 1.60
C VAL A 132 13.04 -8.81 0.21
N SER A 133 13.17 -10.11 0.06
CA SER A 133 12.83 -10.81 -1.19
C SER A 133 11.35 -11.17 -1.23
N LEU A 134 10.68 -10.81 -2.32
CA LEU A 134 9.31 -11.22 -2.61
C LEU A 134 9.34 -12.30 -3.70
N ASP A 135 8.75 -13.46 -3.40
CA ASP A 135 8.50 -14.49 -4.39
C ASP A 135 7.12 -14.25 -5.02
N LEU A 136 7.10 -14.01 -6.33
CA LEU A 136 5.88 -13.76 -7.10
C LEU A 136 5.29 -15.05 -7.70
N SER A 137 6.01 -16.17 -7.66
CA SER A 137 5.58 -17.46 -8.25
C SER A 137 4.24 -17.99 -7.69
N PRO A 138 3.96 -17.91 -6.37
CA PRO A 138 2.68 -18.38 -5.81
C PRO A 138 1.45 -17.61 -6.33
N LEU A 139 1.63 -16.36 -6.77
CA LEU A 139 0.54 -15.53 -7.30
C LEU A 139 0.10 -15.98 -8.70
N GLU A 140 1.00 -16.60 -9.47
CA GLU A 140 0.71 -17.14 -10.80
C GLU A 140 -0.40 -18.20 -10.73
N ILE A 141 -0.44 -19.01 -9.66
CA ILE A 141 -1.44 -20.07 -9.47
C ILE A 141 -2.84 -19.48 -9.23
N LEU A 142 -2.95 -18.38 -8.47
CA LEU A 142 -4.21 -17.67 -8.24
C LEU A 142 -4.68 -16.93 -9.50
N ILE A 143 -3.73 -16.38 -10.24
CA ILE A 143 -3.95 -15.64 -11.50
C ILE A 143 -4.39 -16.56 -12.65
N THR A 144 -3.88 -17.78 -12.72
CA THR A 144 -4.21 -18.76 -13.77
C THR A 144 -5.52 -19.50 -13.46
N SER A 145 -5.82 -19.77 -12.19
CA SER A 145 -7.08 -20.37 -11.76
C SER A 145 -8.30 -19.48 -12.12
N SER A 146 -8.18 -18.15 -12.00
CA SER A 146 -9.21 -17.20 -12.44
C SER A 146 -9.34 -17.05 -13.97
N ARG A 147 -8.31 -17.42 -14.72
CA ARG A 147 -8.34 -17.40 -16.20
C ARG A 147 -9.16 -18.58 -16.76
N GLN A 148 -9.11 -19.73 -16.10
CA GLN A 148 -9.89 -20.91 -16.50
C GLN A 148 -11.39 -20.77 -16.23
N SER A 149 -11.79 -20.08 -15.15
CA SER A 149 -13.22 -19.79 -14.90
C SER A 149 -13.81 -18.84 -15.95
N ASN A 150 -13.07 -17.81 -16.35
CA ASN A 150 -13.58 -16.79 -17.27
C ASN A 150 -13.54 -17.26 -18.74
N GLY A 151 -12.62 -18.16 -19.10
CA GLY A 151 -12.58 -18.80 -20.41
C GLY A 151 -13.76 -19.76 -20.67
N LEU A 152 -14.33 -20.36 -19.61
CA LEU A 152 -15.49 -21.24 -19.73
C LEU A 152 -16.80 -20.45 -19.95
N VAL A 153 -16.90 -19.25 -19.36
CA VAL A 153 -18.07 -18.35 -19.53
C VAL A 153 -18.08 -17.70 -20.92
N ALA A 154 -16.93 -17.28 -21.45
CA ALA A 154 -16.84 -16.69 -22.78
C ALA A 154 -17.20 -17.67 -23.93
N MET A 155 -16.93 -18.97 -23.74
CA MET A 155 -17.26 -20.02 -24.72
C MET A 155 -18.73 -20.46 -24.66
N THR A 156 -19.42 -20.26 -23.54
CA THR A 156 -20.86 -20.58 -23.40
C THR A 156 -21.78 -19.46 -23.88
N SER A 157 -21.29 -18.22 -23.98
CA SER A 157 -22.04 -17.08 -24.53
C SER A 157 -21.99 -16.94 -26.06
N MET A 158 -21.23 -17.77 -26.77
CA MET A 158 -21.18 -17.79 -28.25
C MET A 158 -21.97 -18.95 -28.88
N THR A 159 -22.66 -19.77 -28.09
CA THR A 159 -23.45 -20.92 -28.56
C THR A 159 -24.94 -20.85 -28.19
N SER A 160 -25.51 -19.65 -28.13
CA SER A 160 -26.96 -19.43 -28.06
C SER A 160 -27.43 -18.43 -29.10
#